data_AF-A0A418BA94-F1
#
_entry.id   AF-A0A418BA94-F1
#
_cell.length_a   1.000
_cell.length_b   1.000
_cell.length_c   1.000
_cell.angle_alpha   90.00
_cell.angle_beta   90.00
_cell.angle_gamma   90.00
#
_symmetry.space_group_name_H-M   'P 1'
#
loop_
_entity.id
_entity.type
_entity.pdbx_description
1 polymer ?
#
loop_
_entity_poly.entity_id
_entity_poly.type
_entity_poly.pdbx_seq_one_letter_code
_entity_poly.pdbx_strand_id
1 'polypeptide(L)'
;MLYEEVVEVNERVQLVFGNDRQPSDIRGISGDYVRVIMPPNLDELRVQLSVRFFSFISSLVDKNSHENEPLDVEGTRKAFKTLTDEINASQNTSYSIEEIASGFLRVANEAMCRPIRNLTQMRGYDITTHVLACFGGAGPQHACSIAKALGMSKVYIQRYSGILSAYGLSLADSVIDKQLPASCSYVPSEKASLVAKLQSLASVVLADLKAEGFDEAHSTLEYFLNLRYEVRLDKSRLSIIRGRSVEAALLEFDFGAAFSAKYQQEFGFLLHARSVLVDDIRVRGTFSPPSNTQKVNTALPAVSASPHATSPLYFDELKTWKDVPVYLHAEMLNTQTIVQGPVIIMQNQATVVVESEWTAEILPNGDLYLFHSAPASLADQAHNEIEDVPVVMDPIQLSVFSHRFMGIAEQMGRTLARTSVSVNIKVCAVHGVITG
;
A
#
# COMPACT_ATOMS: atom_id res chain seq x y z
N MET A 1 -29.94 3.20 -55.75
CA MET A 1 -30.85 3.16 -54.60
C MET A 1 -30.40 1.96 -53.76
N LEU A 2 -29.26 1.97 -53.04
CA LEU A 2 -28.82 2.85 -51.94
C LEU A 2 -29.92 3.05 -50.90
N TYR A 3 -29.60 2.63 -49.67
CA TYR A 3 -30.34 2.64 -48.40
C TYR A 3 -31.07 1.35 -48.04
N GLU A 4 -30.40 0.51 -47.24
CA GLU A 4 -30.95 -0.06 -46.00
C GLU A 4 -29.80 -0.69 -45.18
N GLU A 5 -29.33 0.06 -44.19
CA GLU A 5 -28.93 -0.36 -42.84
C GLU A 5 -28.11 0.78 -42.22
N VAL A 6 -28.83 1.71 -41.60
CA VAL A 6 -28.24 2.71 -40.70
C VAL A 6 -27.99 1.97 -39.39
N VAL A 7 -26.72 1.77 -39.04
CA VAL A 7 -26.33 1.34 -37.70
C VAL A 7 -26.63 2.52 -36.77
N GLU A 8 -27.71 2.41 -35.99
CA GLU A 8 -28.01 3.36 -34.91
C GLU A 8 -26.89 3.30 -33.86
N VAL A 9 -26.14 4.40 -33.77
CA VAL A 9 -25.24 4.64 -32.64
C VAL A 9 -26.14 4.84 -31.42
N ASN A 10 -26.08 3.92 -30.46
CA ASN A 10 -26.80 4.06 -29.19
C ASN A 10 -26.32 5.32 -28.45
N GLU A 11 -27.01 6.44 -28.63
CA GLU A 11 -26.77 7.70 -27.94
C GLU A 11 -27.06 7.53 -26.45
N ARG A 12 -26.02 7.31 -25.64
CA ARG A 12 -26.12 7.07 -24.19
C ARG A 12 -26.52 8.32 -23.40
N VAL A 13 -26.51 9.48 -24.06
CA VAL A 13 -26.67 10.79 -23.46
C VAL A 13 -27.41 11.69 -24.44
N GLN A 14 -28.47 12.37 -24.00
CA GLN A 14 -29.28 13.28 -24.80
C GLN A 14 -29.21 14.71 -24.25
N LEU A 15 -29.03 15.69 -25.13
CA LEU A 15 -29.15 17.11 -24.78
C LEU A 15 -30.62 17.48 -24.61
N VAL A 16 -30.95 18.12 -23.48
CA VAL A 16 -32.31 18.52 -23.13
C VAL A 16 -32.49 19.99 -23.45
N PHE A 17 -33.39 20.30 -24.39
CA PHE A 17 -33.70 21.66 -24.82
C PHE A 17 -35.05 22.12 -24.26
N GLY A 18 -35.12 23.34 -23.72
CA GLY A 18 -36.39 23.98 -23.33
C GLY A 18 -37.08 23.41 -22.09
N ASN A 19 -38.43 23.48 -22.07
CA ASN A 19 -39.28 23.16 -20.92
C ASN A 19 -39.38 21.66 -20.57
N ASP A 20 -38.65 20.78 -21.27
CA ASP A 20 -38.74 19.32 -21.13
C ASP A 20 -37.81 18.74 -20.05
N ARG A 21 -37.49 19.57 -19.04
CA ARG A 21 -36.52 19.31 -17.98
C ARG A 21 -37.10 18.40 -16.91
N GLN A 22 -36.34 17.35 -16.57
CA GLN A 22 -36.61 16.46 -15.45
C GLN A 22 -35.64 16.70 -14.28
N PRO A 23 -36.02 16.33 -13.04
CA PRO A 23 -35.16 16.51 -11.87
C PRO A 23 -33.84 15.74 -11.92
N SER A 24 -33.78 14.66 -12.71
CA SER A 24 -32.60 13.81 -12.92
C SER A 24 -31.62 14.33 -13.97
N ASP A 25 -31.95 15.42 -14.68
CA ASP A 25 -31.11 15.97 -15.75
C ASP A 25 -29.94 16.78 -15.17
N ILE A 26 -28.73 16.47 -15.61
CA ILE A 26 -27.49 17.04 -15.09
C ILE A 26 -27.12 18.27 -15.92
N ARG A 27 -26.78 19.39 -15.25
CA ARG A 27 -26.34 20.61 -15.95
C ARG A 27 -24.86 20.49 -16.31
N GLY A 28 -24.56 20.54 -17.61
CA GLY A 28 -23.21 20.56 -18.13
C GLY A 28 -22.50 21.91 -17.93
N ILE A 29 -21.19 21.91 -18.15
CA ILE A 29 -20.31 23.06 -17.93
C ILE A 29 -20.62 24.21 -18.92
N SER A 30 -21.16 23.91 -20.10
CA SER A 30 -21.64 24.90 -21.09
C SER A 30 -22.95 25.60 -20.69
N GLY A 31 -23.63 25.12 -19.65
CA GLY A 31 -24.93 25.62 -19.20
C GLY A 31 -26.13 24.81 -19.70
N ASP A 32 -25.94 23.92 -20.67
CA ASP A 32 -26.96 23.03 -21.22
C ASP A 32 -27.28 21.86 -20.27
N TYR A 33 -28.49 21.30 -20.39
CA TYR A 33 -28.92 20.16 -19.58
C TYR A 33 -28.77 18.86 -20.36
N VAL A 34 -28.36 17.81 -19.66
CA VAL A 34 -27.97 16.52 -20.23
C VAL A 34 -28.69 15.40 -19.50
N ARG A 35 -29.37 14.52 -20.26
CA ARG A 35 -30.08 13.35 -19.75
C ARG A 35 -29.32 12.07 -20.10
N VAL A 36 -28.98 11.27 -19.09
CA VAL A 36 -28.36 9.96 -19.29
C VAL A 36 -29.46 8.92 -19.51
N ILE A 37 -29.55 8.38 -20.72
CA ILE A 37 -30.63 7.44 -21.11
C ILE A 37 -30.28 6.00 -20.68
N MET A 38 -29.00 5.64 -20.71
CA MET A 38 -28.50 4.35 -20.22
C MET A 38 -27.22 4.56 -19.42
N PRO A 39 -27.26 4.48 -18.07
CA PRO A 39 -26.03 4.49 -17.28
C PRO A 39 -25.22 3.21 -17.57
N PRO A 40 -23.89 3.28 -17.72
CA PRO A 40 -23.07 2.08 -17.84
C PRO A 40 -23.20 1.26 -16.55
N ASN A 41 -23.55 -0.02 -16.68
CA ASN A 41 -23.66 -0.94 -15.55
C ASN A 41 -22.25 -1.34 -15.07
N LEU A 42 -21.64 -0.45 -14.27
CA LEU A 42 -20.29 -0.62 -13.75
C LEU A 42 -20.16 -1.87 -12.86
N ASP A 43 -21.24 -2.29 -12.21
CA ASP A 43 -21.25 -3.50 -11.39
C ASP A 43 -21.20 -4.76 -12.24
N GLU A 44 -21.96 -4.79 -13.35
CA GLU A 44 -21.88 -5.90 -14.31
C GLU A 44 -20.52 -5.97 -15.00
N LEU A 45 -19.94 -4.82 -15.38
CA LEU A 45 -18.59 -4.74 -15.96
C LEU A 45 -17.51 -5.19 -14.97
N ARG A 46 -17.61 -4.79 -13.69
CA ARG A 46 -16.72 -5.26 -12.62
C ARG A 46 -16.86 -6.76 -12.38
N VAL A 47 -18.09 -7.29 -12.36
CA VAL A 47 -18.35 -8.72 -12.21
C VAL A 47 -17.81 -9.50 -13.39
N GLN A 48 -18.04 -9.06 -14.63
CA GLN A 48 -17.51 -9.70 -15.82
C GLN A 48 -15.98 -9.67 -15.86
N LEU A 49 -15.35 -8.55 -15.50
CA LEU A 49 -13.89 -8.44 -15.41
C LEU A 49 -13.32 -9.32 -14.29
N SER A 50 -13.97 -9.38 -13.13
CA SER A 50 -13.53 -10.20 -11.99
C SER A 50 -13.68 -11.70 -12.27
N VAL A 51 -14.82 -12.11 -12.85
CA VAL A 51 -15.08 -13.51 -13.23
C VAL A 51 -14.11 -13.96 -14.32
N ARG A 52 -13.85 -13.11 -15.33
CA ARG A 52 -12.86 -13.40 -16.37
C ARG A 52 -11.43 -13.40 -15.83
N PHE A 53 -11.09 -12.54 -14.88
CA PHE A 53 -9.79 -12.56 -14.20
C PHE A 53 -9.56 -13.86 -13.42
N PHE A 54 -10.56 -14.31 -12.65
CA PHE A 54 -10.48 -15.60 -11.94
C PHE A 54 -10.47 -16.80 -12.90
N SER A 55 -11.27 -16.76 -13.97
CA SER A 55 -11.24 -17.80 -15.02
C SER A 55 -9.90 -17.84 -15.75
N PHE A 56 -9.28 -16.68 -15.97
CA PHE A 56 -7.95 -16.54 -16.57
C PHE A 56 -6.89 -17.18 -15.68
N ILE A 57 -6.81 -16.80 -14.39
CA ILE A 57 -5.89 -17.43 -13.43
C ILE A 57 -6.12 -18.93 -13.34
N SER A 58 -7.39 -19.36 -13.30
CA SER A 58 -7.75 -20.78 -13.26
C SER A 58 -7.45 -21.54 -14.55
N SER A 59 -7.25 -20.86 -15.67
CA SER A 59 -6.83 -21.46 -16.96
C SER A 59 -5.31 -21.52 -17.12
N LEU A 60 -4.57 -20.76 -16.30
CA LEU A 60 -3.11 -20.75 -16.24
C LEU A 60 -2.54 -21.82 -15.30
N VAL A 61 -3.37 -22.41 -14.43
CA VAL A 61 -2.98 -23.43 -13.47
C VAL A 61 -3.72 -24.72 -13.78
N ASP A 62 -3.00 -25.75 -14.21
CA ASP A 62 -3.58 -27.07 -14.40
C ASP A 62 -4.09 -27.61 -13.05
N LYS A 63 -5.40 -27.87 -12.98
CA LYS A 63 -6.13 -28.25 -11.76
C LYS A 63 -5.77 -29.64 -11.22
N ASN A 64 -4.94 -30.39 -11.95
CA ASN A 64 -4.47 -31.73 -11.59
C ASN A 64 -2.97 -31.82 -11.29
N SER A 65 -2.27 -30.68 -11.20
CA SER A 65 -0.80 -30.67 -11.07
C SER A 65 -0.33 -30.66 -9.61
N HIS A 66 0.81 -31.31 -9.34
CA HIS A 66 1.52 -31.25 -8.05
C HIS A 66 2.19 -29.88 -7.78
N GLU A 67 1.61 -28.78 -8.29
CA GLU A 67 2.13 -27.40 -8.19
C GLU A 67 3.59 -27.24 -8.66
N ASN A 68 4.06 -28.12 -9.56
CA ASN A 68 5.44 -28.17 -10.06
C ASN A 68 5.52 -28.31 -11.59
N GLU A 69 4.56 -27.70 -12.29
CA GLU A 69 4.51 -27.69 -13.75
C GLU A 69 5.10 -26.39 -14.32
N PRO A 70 5.68 -26.44 -15.53
CA PRO A 70 6.13 -25.22 -16.20
C PRO A 70 4.97 -24.29 -16.50
N LEU A 71 5.20 -22.98 -16.43
CA LEU A 71 4.21 -21.97 -16.81
C LEU A 71 3.90 -22.04 -18.31
N ASP A 72 2.61 -22.02 -18.67
CA ASP A 72 2.16 -22.02 -20.07
C ASP A 72 2.09 -20.60 -20.65
N VAL A 73 3.19 -20.20 -21.30
CA VAL A 73 3.32 -18.91 -21.98
C VAL A 73 2.39 -18.81 -23.19
N GLU A 74 2.19 -19.91 -23.92
CA GLU A 74 1.34 -19.92 -25.11
C GLU A 74 -0.14 -19.81 -24.75
N GLY A 75 -0.57 -20.50 -23.69
CA GLY A 75 -1.90 -20.34 -23.09
C GLY A 75 -2.17 -18.89 -22.69
N THR A 76 -1.20 -18.26 -22.00
CA THR A 76 -1.27 -16.84 -21.62
C THR A 76 -1.40 -15.94 -22.86
N ARG A 77 -0.55 -16.13 -23.87
CA ARG A 77 -0.56 -15.34 -25.11
C ARG A 77 -1.88 -15.47 -25.86
N LYS A 78 -2.44 -16.69 -25.94
CA LYS A 78 -3.74 -16.93 -26.57
C LYS A 78 -4.88 -16.22 -25.85
N ALA A 79 -4.90 -16.29 -24.52
CA ALA A 79 -5.92 -15.62 -23.72
C ALA A 79 -5.85 -14.09 -23.84
N PHE A 80 -4.64 -13.51 -23.78
CA PHE A 80 -4.46 -12.08 -24.02
C PHE A 80 -4.80 -11.67 -25.44
N LYS A 81 -4.51 -12.50 -26.45
CA LYS A 81 -4.92 -12.23 -27.83
C LYS A 81 -6.43 -12.07 -27.94
N THR A 82 -7.21 -13.03 -27.41
CA THR A 82 -8.67 -12.96 -27.41
C THR A 82 -9.16 -11.68 -26.73
N LEU A 83 -8.59 -11.33 -25.57
CA LEU A 83 -8.94 -10.10 -24.86
C LEU A 83 -8.59 -8.84 -25.66
N THR A 84 -7.46 -8.86 -26.36
CA THR A 84 -7.01 -7.75 -27.20
C THR A 84 -7.93 -7.53 -28.38
N ASP A 85 -8.34 -8.61 -29.05
CA ASP A 85 -9.27 -8.57 -30.17
C ASP A 85 -10.64 -8.00 -29.72
N GLU A 86 -11.14 -8.40 -28.56
CA GLU A 86 -12.39 -7.87 -27.98
C GLU A 86 -12.32 -6.38 -27.62
N ILE A 87 -11.22 -5.94 -26.99
CA ILE A 87 -11.02 -4.53 -26.61
C ILE A 87 -10.93 -3.66 -27.86
N ASN A 88 -10.12 -4.07 -28.83
CA ASN A 88 -9.95 -3.34 -30.08
C ASN A 88 -11.26 -3.23 -30.88
N ALA A 89 -12.05 -4.31 -30.92
CA ALA A 89 -13.36 -4.30 -31.57
C ALA A 89 -14.36 -3.37 -30.86
N SER A 90 -14.40 -3.36 -29.52
CA SER A 90 -15.39 -2.59 -28.76
C SER A 90 -15.07 -1.10 -28.65
N GLN A 91 -13.79 -0.72 -28.63
CA GLN A 91 -13.33 0.66 -28.46
C GLN A 91 -12.83 1.29 -29.77
N ASN A 92 -12.84 0.55 -30.88
CA ASN A 92 -12.27 0.97 -32.16
C ASN A 92 -10.80 1.42 -32.02
N THR A 93 -10.02 0.66 -31.25
CA THR A 93 -8.59 0.90 -30.98
C THR A 93 -7.72 -0.16 -31.66
N SER A 94 -6.41 0.06 -31.66
CA SER A 94 -5.43 -0.85 -32.27
C SER A 94 -4.28 -1.16 -31.32
N TYR A 95 -4.60 -1.62 -30.11
CA TYR A 95 -3.59 -2.02 -29.13
C TYR A 95 -2.98 -3.38 -29.47
N SER A 96 -1.69 -3.53 -29.19
CA SER A 96 -0.99 -4.82 -29.16
C SER A 96 -1.25 -5.59 -27.86
N ILE A 97 -0.95 -6.89 -27.88
CA ILE A 97 -1.08 -7.77 -26.70
C ILE A 97 -0.23 -7.26 -25.54
N GLU A 98 1.01 -6.87 -25.84
CA GLU A 98 1.99 -6.38 -24.89
C GLU A 98 1.55 -5.05 -24.25
N GLU A 99 0.93 -4.16 -25.01
CA GLU A 99 0.39 -2.90 -24.49
C GLU A 99 -0.77 -3.13 -23.52
N ILE A 100 -1.65 -4.08 -23.83
CA ILE A 100 -2.74 -4.44 -22.92
C ILE A 100 -2.17 -5.09 -21.66
N ALA A 101 -1.25 -6.04 -21.77
CA ALA A 101 -0.60 -6.67 -20.62
C ALA A 101 0.13 -5.64 -19.73
N SER A 102 0.86 -4.71 -20.34
CA SER A 102 1.48 -3.58 -19.65
C SER A 102 0.44 -2.67 -18.97
N GLY A 103 -0.70 -2.42 -19.62
CA GLY A 103 -1.84 -1.72 -19.04
C GLY A 103 -2.36 -2.38 -17.76
N PHE A 104 -2.48 -3.71 -17.73
CA PHE A 104 -2.84 -4.44 -16.52
C PHE A 104 -1.84 -4.24 -15.38
N LEU A 105 -0.54 -4.26 -15.68
CA LEU A 105 0.51 -3.97 -14.69
C LEU A 105 0.38 -2.55 -14.13
N ARG A 106 0.14 -1.55 -14.99
CA ARG A 106 -0.06 -0.15 -14.58
C ARG A 106 -1.26 0.00 -13.64
N VAL A 107 -2.39 -0.63 -13.98
CA VAL A 107 -3.61 -0.60 -13.14
C VAL A 107 -3.36 -1.30 -11.80
N ALA A 108 -2.71 -2.48 -11.81
CA ALA A 108 -2.37 -3.21 -10.59
C ALA A 108 -1.44 -2.38 -9.67
N ASN A 109 -0.42 -1.73 -10.24
CA ASN A 109 0.52 -0.88 -9.50
C ASN A 109 -0.20 0.30 -8.84
N GLU A 110 -1.08 1.03 -9.54
CA GLU A 110 -1.83 2.14 -8.94
C GLU A 110 -2.82 1.64 -7.88
N ALA A 111 -3.48 0.50 -8.11
CA ALA A 111 -4.37 -0.11 -7.13
C ALA A 111 -3.64 -0.48 -5.82
N MET A 112 -2.40 -0.98 -5.91
CA MET A 112 -1.54 -1.27 -4.75
C MET A 112 -0.99 0.00 -4.08
N CYS A 113 -0.71 1.07 -4.83
CA CYS A 113 -0.25 2.34 -4.28
C CYS A 113 -1.30 3.02 -3.39
N ARG A 114 -2.58 2.92 -3.76
CA ARG A 114 -3.70 3.58 -3.08
C ARG A 114 -3.79 3.28 -1.57
N PRO A 115 -3.82 2.02 -1.09
CA PRO A 115 -3.84 1.73 0.34
C PRO A 115 -2.56 2.18 1.06
N ILE A 116 -1.39 2.09 0.42
CA ILE A 116 -0.11 2.51 1.01
C ILE A 116 -0.11 4.02 1.26
N ARG A 117 -0.51 4.81 0.25
CA ARG A 117 -0.65 6.26 0.32
C ARG A 117 -1.64 6.66 1.42
N ASN A 118 -2.82 6.04 1.41
CA ASN A 118 -3.87 6.30 2.39
C ASN A 118 -3.40 6.03 3.82
N LEU A 119 -2.82 4.86 4.10
CA LEU A 119 -2.42 4.49 5.47
C LEU A 119 -1.28 5.36 6.00
N THR A 120 -0.31 5.69 5.14
CA THR A 120 0.85 6.51 5.52
C THR A 120 0.43 7.95 5.82
N GLN A 121 -0.34 8.55 4.92
CA GLN A 121 -0.83 9.93 5.08
C GLN A 121 -1.85 10.04 6.22
N MET A 122 -2.70 9.03 6.45
CA MET A 122 -3.63 8.99 7.58
C MET A 122 -2.92 9.02 8.94
N ARG A 123 -1.65 8.62 9.00
CA ARG A 123 -0.81 8.69 10.20
C ARG A 123 0.01 9.98 10.27
N GLY A 124 -0.16 10.91 9.32
CA GLY A 124 0.57 12.18 9.28
C GLY A 124 2.02 12.05 8.82
N TYR A 125 2.38 10.99 8.10
CA TYR A 125 3.73 10.78 7.59
C TYR A 125 3.86 11.17 6.11
N ASP A 126 5.00 11.77 5.77
CA ASP A 126 5.43 11.95 4.38
C ASP A 126 5.89 10.59 3.82
N ILE A 127 5.25 10.17 2.73
CA ILE A 127 5.53 8.89 2.09
C ILE A 127 6.91 8.84 1.43
N THR A 128 7.43 9.97 0.96
CA THR A 128 8.68 10.05 0.20
C THR A 128 9.92 9.76 1.05
N THR A 129 9.82 9.95 2.36
CA THR A 129 10.91 9.72 3.32
C THR A 129 11.04 8.26 3.74
N HIS A 130 10.09 7.40 3.36
CA HIS A 130 10.04 5.99 3.77
C HIS A 130 10.84 5.10 2.83
N VAL A 131 11.23 3.93 3.34
CA VAL A 131 11.76 2.83 2.53
C VAL A 131 10.63 1.84 2.28
N LEU A 132 10.38 1.50 1.02
CA LEU A 132 9.38 0.49 0.67
C LEU A 132 9.92 -0.90 0.97
N ALA A 133 9.38 -1.56 2.00
CA ALA A 133 9.70 -2.97 2.27
C ALA A 133 8.81 -3.88 1.42
N CYS A 134 9.39 -4.57 0.44
CA CYS A 134 8.67 -5.48 -0.46
C CYS A 134 8.88 -6.94 -0.08
N PHE A 135 7.79 -7.70 -0.04
CA PHE A 135 7.79 -9.13 0.25
C PHE A 135 6.62 -9.84 -0.45
N GLY A 136 6.55 -11.16 -0.30
CA GLY A 136 5.69 -12.05 -1.08
C GLY A 136 6.33 -12.45 -2.42
N GLY A 137 5.75 -13.44 -3.10
CA GLY A 137 6.32 -13.95 -4.35
C GLY A 137 6.29 -12.92 -5.50
N ALA A 138 5.22 -12.12 -5.58
CA ALA A 138 5.03 -11.11 -6.63
C ALA A 138 5.45 -9.69 -6.20
N GLY A 139 5.56 -9.40 -4.90
CA GLY A 139 5.84 -8.04 -4.41
C GLY A 139 7.11 -7.41 -5.02
N PRO A 140 8.25 -8.12 -5.03
CA PRO A 140 9.49 -7.64 -5.65
C PRO A 140 9.41 -7.37 -7.16
N GLN A 141 8.43 -7.92 -7.89
CA GLN A 141 8.23 -7.65 -9.32
C GLN A 141 7.67 -6.24 -9.55
N HIS A 142 6.87 -5.74 -8.62
CA HIS A 142 6.20 -4.44 -8.70
C HIS A 142 6.94 -3.33 -7.93
N ALA A 143 8.04 -3.68 -7.26
CA ALA A 143 8.72 -2.83 -6.29
C ALA A 143 9.16 -1.46 -6.85
N CYS A 144 9.88 -1.45 -7.97
CA CYS A 144 10.39 -0.23 -8.62
C CYS A 144 9.24 0.68 -9.07
N SER A 145 8.26 0.14 -9.80
CA SER A 145 7.07 0.85 -10.24
C SER A 145 6.24 1.43 -9.10
N ILE A 146 6.00 0.68 -8.02
CA ILE A 146 5.25 1.16 -6.85
C ILE A 146 6.04 2.27 -6.15
N ALA A 147 7.34 2.09 -5.94
CA ALA A 147 8.17 3.10 -5.30
C ALA A 147 8.19 4.40 -6.12
N LYS A 148 8.35 4.32 -7.45
CA LYS A 148 8.25 5.46 -8.38
C LYS A 148 6.90 6.16 -8.28
N ALA A 149 5.79 5.42 -8.30
CA ALA A 149 4.43 5.98 -8.20
C ALA A 149 4.09 6.59 -6.83
N LEU A 150 4.81 6.20 -5.78
CA LEU A 150 4.69 6.77 -4.43
C LEU A 150 5.72 7.89 -4.16
N GLY A 151 6.64 8.17 -5.09
CA GLY A 151 7.72 9.14 -4.90
C GLY A 151 8.79 8.68 -3.91
N MET A 152 8.91 7.38 -3.69
CA MET A 152 9.95 6.78 -2.84
C MET A 152 11.21 6.52 -3.66
N SER A 153 12.38 6.79 -3.07
CA SER A 153 13.68 6.58 -3.70
C SER A 153 14.39 5.29 -3.28
N LYS A 154 13.83 4.56 -2.32
CA LYS A 154 14.46 3.45 -1.62
C LYS A 154 13.49 2.29 -1.46
N VAL A 155 13.94 1.10 -1.81
CA VAL A 155 13.21 -0.17 -1.62
C VAL A 155 14.12 -1.15 -0.90
N TYR A 156 13.54 -1.90 0.03
CA TYR A 156 14.20 -2.97 0.77
C TYR A 156 13.50 -4.30 0.47
N ILE A 157 14.27 -5.30 0.05
CA ILE A 157 13.75 -6.62 -0.30
C ILE A 157 14.55 -7.67 0.47
N GLN A 158 13.88 -8.35 1.39
CA GLN A 158 14.54 -9.36 2.22
C GLN A 158 14.85 -10.62 1.39
N ARG A 159 15.95 -11.34 1.68
CA ARG A 159 16.38 -12.53 0.90
C ARG A 159 15.36 -13.68 0.86
N TYR A 160 14.50 -13.76 1.86
CA TYR A 160 13.39 -14.70 1.99
C TYR A 160 12.04 -14.01 1.73
N SER A 161 12.01 -12.97 0.90
CA SER A 161 10.81 -12.18 0.55
C SER A 161 9.59 -13.07 0.27
N GLY A 162 9.75 -14.16 -0.49
CA GLY A 162 8.68 -15.10 -0.84
C GLY A 162 8.03 -15.83 0.34
N ILE A 163 8.75 -16.04 1.46
CA ILE A 163 8.27 -16.72 2.68
C ILE A 163 8.39 -15.83 3.93
N LEU A 164 8.44 -14.51 3.75
CA LEU A 164 8.75 -13.59 4.84
C LEU A 164 7.77 -13.73 6.02
N SER A 165 6.50 -14.09 5.77
CA SER A 165 5.52 -14.35 6.82
C SER A 165 5.90 -15.52 7.72
N ALA A 166 6.37 -16.63 7.14
CA ALA A 166 6.79 -17.82 7.89
C ALA A 166 8.10 -17.54 8.65
N TYR A 167 9.01 -16.79 8.03
CA TYR A 167 10.24 -16.33 8.67
C TYR A 167 9.96 -15.37 9.83
N GLY A 168 9.01 -14.45 9.66
CA GLY A 168 8.58 -13.53 10.72
C GLY A 168 7.97 -14.26 11.92
N LEU A 169 7.20 -15.34 11.66
CA LEU A 169 6.63 -16.17 12.72
C LEU A 169 7.71 -16.92 13.52
N SER A 170 8.78 -17.38 12.87
CA SER A 170 9.86 -18.09 13.58
C SER A 170 10.77 -17.16 14.39
N LEU A 171 10.79 -15.86 14.06
CA LEU A 171 11.52 -14.82 14.80
C LEU A 171 10.66 -14.07 15.82
N ALA A 172 9.34 -14.32 15.86
CA ALA A 172 8.44 -13.55 16.69
C ALA A 172 8.71 -13.78 18.18
N ASP A 173 8.82 -12.69 18.93
CA ASP A 173 8.92 -12.73 20.38
C ASP A 173 7.60 -13.21 21.01
N SER A 174 7.69 -13.81 22.19
CA SER A 174 6.51 -14.14 22.99
C SER A 174 5.99 -12.88 23.66
N VAL A 175 4.72 -12.56 23.43
CA VAL A 175 4.10 -11.32 23.91
C VAL A 175 2.86 -11.62 24.75
N ILE A 176 2.84 -11.11 25.98
CA ILE A 176 1.65 -11.07 26.84
C ILE A 176 1.19 -9.64 26.95
N ASP A 177 -0.08 -9.41 26.64
CA ASP A 177 -0.67 -8.08 26.59
C ASP A 177 -1.91 -8.02 27.48
N LYS A 178 -1.92 -7.10 28.44
CA LYS A 178 -3.04 -6.93 29.38
C LYS A 178 -3.49 -5.48 29.38
N GLN A 179 -4.80 -5.31 29.49
CA GLN A 179 -5.45 -4.00 29.42
C GLN A 179 -6.51 -3.90 30.50
N LEU A 180 -6.60 -2.73 31.14
CA LEU A 180 -7.61 -2.42 32.16
C LEU A 180 -8.27 -1.06 31.88
N PRO A 181 -9.60 -0.95 32.02
CA PRO A 181 -10.28 0.33 31.90
C PRO A 181 -9.87 1.28 33.03
N ALA A 182 -9.64 2.55 32.70
CA ALA A 182 -9.32 3.60 33.66
C ALA A 182 -10.43 4.66 33.74
N SER A 183 -10.99 5.04 32.57
CA SER A 183 -12.14 5.96 32.43
C SER A 183 -12.07 7.19 33.34
N CYS A 184 -10.92 7.88 33.36
CA CYS A 184 -10.69 9.06 34.21
C CYS A 184 -10.14 10.24 33.39
N SER A 185 -10.16 11.44 33.97
CA SER A 185 -9.52 12.60 33.33
C SER A 185 -8.01 12.55 33.54
N TYR A 186 -7.24 12.89 32.50
CA TYR A 186 -5.79 13.01 32.60
C TYR A 186 -5.43 14.36 33.24
N VAL A 187 -5.24 14.35 34.56
CA VAL A 187 -4.85 15.51 35.36
C VAL A 187 -3.62 15.18 36.22
N PRO A 188 -2.77 16.16 36.58
CA PRO A 188 -1.57 15.90 37.37
C PRO A 188 -1.82 15.17 38.70
N SER A 189 -2.97 15.41 39.35
CA SER A 189 -3.34 14.76 40.60
C SER A 189 -3.60 13.26 40.47
N GLU A 190 -4.08 12.79 39.32
CA GLU A 190 -4.42 11.39 39.07
C GLU A 190 -3.22 10.57 38.54
N LYS A 191 -2.11 11.25 38.20
CA LYS A 191 -0.93 10.61 37.59
C LYS A 191 -0.36 9.50 38.48
N ALA A 192 -0.21 9.74 39.77
CA ALA A 192 0.31 8.74 40.71
C ALA A 192 -0.60 7.49 40.78
N SER A 193 -1.92 7.68 40.78
CA SER A 193 -2.90 6.59 40.75
C SER A 193 -2.81 5.77 39.46
N LEU A 194 -2.64 6.43 38.30
CA LEU A 194 -2.46 5.77 37.02
C LEU A 194 -1.16 4.95 36.96
N VAL A 195 -0.06 5.49 37.46
CA VAL A 195 1.23 4.78 37.54
C VAL A 195 1.11 3.55 38.43
N ALA A 196 0.48 3.66 39.60
CA ALA A 196 0.26 2.53 40.49
C ALA A 196 -0.56 1.41 39.81
N LYS A 197 -1.61 1.75 39.05
CA LYS A 197 -2.38 0.77 38.27
C LYS A 197 -1.55 0.11 37.16
N LEU A 198 -0.72 0.88 36.45
CA LEU A 198 0.20 0.36 35.44
C LEU A 198 1.22 -0.62 36.04
N GLN A 199 1.73 -0.32 37.23
CA GLN A 199 2.66 -1.22 37.94
C GLN A 199 1.98 -2.50 38.40
N SER A 200 0.78 -2.40 38.97
CA SER A 200 -0.01 -3.57 39.34
C SER A 200 -0.27 -4.47 38.13
N LEU A 201 -0.62 -3.88 36.98
CA LEU A 201 -0.81 -4.62 35.73
C LEU A 201 0.50 -5.22 35.21
N ALA A 202 1.63 -4.53 35.35
CA ALA A 202 2.94 -5.07 35.01
C ALA A 202 3.32 -6.28 35.85
N SER A 203 3.04 -6.28 37.16
CA SER A 203 3.27 -7.45 38.02
C SER A 203 2.44 -8.66 37.56
N VAL A 204 1.20 -8.45 37.10
CA VAL A 204 0.37 -9.51 36.52
C VAL A 204 0.97 -10.04 35.22
N VAL A 205 1.40 -9.15 34.32
CA VAL A 205 2.04 -9.54 33.04
C VAL A 205 3.33 -10.34 33.28
N LEU A 206 4.16 -9.93 34.25
CA LEU A 206 5.37 -10.67 34.61
C LEU A 206 5.05 -12.04 35.22
N ALA A 207 4.02 -12.12 36.07
CA ALA A 207 3.58 -13.40 36.63
C ALA A 207 3.09 -14.36 35.54
N ASP A 208 2.34 -13.86 34.56
CA ASP A 208 1.86 -14.66 33.43
C ASP A 208 3.03 -15.12 32.54
N LEU A 209 3.99 -14.24 32.23
CA LEU A 209 5.19 -14.62 31.46
C LEU A 209 5.98 -15.72 32.17
N LYS A 210 6.13 -15.60 33.49
CA LYS A 210 6.79 -16.62 34.32
C LYS A 210 6.00 -17.93 34.34
N ALA A 211 4.67 -17.87 34.35
CA ALA A 211 3.81 -19.06 34.30
C ALA A 211 3.93 -19.81 32.97
N GLU A 212 4.17 -19.10 31.86
CA GLU A 212 4.47 -19.69 30.55
C GLU A 212 5.92 -20.20 30.43
N GLY A 213 6.74 -20.04 31.47
CA GLY A 213 8.11 -20.54 31.54
C GLY A 213 9.18 -19.58 31.02
N PHE A 214 8.84 -18.31 30.80
CA PHE A 214 9.79 -17.28 30.36
C PHE A 214 10.54 -16.64 31.53
N ASP A 215 11.82 -16.35 31.30
CA ASP A 215 12.70 -15.71 32.28
C ASP A 215 12.51 -14.18 32.29
N GLU A 216 12.51 -13.60 33.49
CA GLU A 216 12.36 -12.17 33.72
C GLU A 216 13.59 -11.38 33.20
N ALA A 217 14.80 -11.97 33.24
CA ALA A 217 16.01 -11.26 32.80
C ALA A 217 16.01 -10.91 31.30
N HIS A 218 15.26 -11.68 30.50
CA HIS A 218 15.10 -11.50 29.06
C HIS A 218 13.73 -10.90 28.69
N SER A 219 12.93 -10.56 29.69
CA SER A 219 11.62 -9.94 29.50
C SER A 219 11.74 -8.42 29.51
N THR A 220 10.95 -7.77 28.69
CA THR A 220 10.81 -6.31 28.64
C THR A 220 9.38 -5.90 28.81
N LEU A 221 9.15 -4.78 29.49
CA LEU A 221 7.83 -4.23 29.71
C LEU A 221 7.68 -2.91 28.96
N GLU A 222 6.56 -2.78 28.27
CA GLU A 222 6.12 -1.55 27.61
C GLU A 222 4.79 -1.10 28.22
N TYR A 223 4.72 0.18 28.58
CA TYR A 223 3.55 0.78 29.20
C TYR A 223 2.83 1.68 28.19
N PHE A 224 1.51 1.57 28.15
CA PHE A 224 0.64 2.31 27.25
C PHE A 224 -0.49 2.98 28.01
N LEU A 225 -0.72 4.25 27.67
CA LEU A 225 -1.91 4.99 28.09
C LEU A 225 -2.72 5.33 26.84
N ASN A 226 -3.97 4.88 26.79
CA ASN A 226 -4.87 5.20 25.68
C ASN A 226 -5.65 6.47 26.03
N LEU A 227 -5.22 7.57 25.42
CA LEU A 227 -5.76 8.91 25.64
C LEU A 227 -6.64 9.33 24.47
N ARG A 228 -7.68 10.12 24.78
CA ARG A 228 -8.54 10.81 23.80
C ARG A 228 -9.01 12.15 24.34
N TYR A 229 -9.48 13.04 23.48
CA TYR A 229 -10.17 14.25 23.93
C TYR A 229 -11.59 13.94 24.41
N GLU A 230 -12.09 14.75 25.35
CA GLU A 230 -13.48 14.75 25.78
C GLU A 230 -14.39 15.28 24.66
N VAL A 231 -14.69 14.40 23.72
CA VAL A 231 -15.63 14.64 22.62
C VAL A 231 -16.58 13.44 22.55
N ARG A 232 -17.85 13.69 22.25
CA ARG A 232 -18.93 12.68 22.24
C ARG A 232 -18.63 11.44 21.37
N LEU A 233 -17.71 11.54 20.40
CA LEU A 233 -17.45 10.51 19.38
C LEU A 233 -15.98 10.42 18.94
N ASP A 234 -15.02 10.71 19.82
CA ASP A 234 -13.61 10.50 19.47
C ASP A 234 -13.22 9.02 19.65
N LYS A 235 -12.68 8.41 18.58
CA LYS A 235 -12.09 7.05 18.59
C LYS A 235 -10.57 7.10 18.49
N SER A 236 -9.95 8.29 18.50
CA SER A 236 -8.50 8.42 18.47
C SER A 236 -7.94 7.91 19.79
N ARG A 237 -7.50 6.65 19.78
CA ARG A 237 -6.76 6.05 20.88
C ARG A 237 -5.30 6.16 20.52
N LEU A 238 -4.63 7.12 21.13
CA LEU A 238 -3.20 7.28 20.95
C LEU A 238 -2.50 6.55 22.08
N SER A 239 -2.01 5.35 21.78
CA SER A 239 -1.15 4.62 22.71
C SER A 239 0.23 5.29 22.73
N ILE A 240 0.69 5.64 23.92
CA ILE A 240 2.01 6.23 24.14
C ILE A 240 2.90 5.17 24.78
N ILE A 241 3.93 4.76 24.06
CA ILE A 241 4.87 3.73 24.49
C ILE A 241 5.90 4.36 25.41
N ARG A 242 6.17 3.69 26.52
CA ARG A 242 7.47 3.80 27.16
C ARG A 242 8.05 2.42 27.42
N GLY A 243 9.26 2.18 26.91
CA GLY A 243 10.06 0.99 27.19
C GLY A 243 10.56 0.92 28.63
N ARG A 244 11.41 -0.07 28.93
CA ARG A 244 11.98 -0.44 30.25
C ARG A 244 12.07 0.76 31.21
N SER A 245 11.11 0.87 32.11
CA SER A 245 11.02 2.01 33.03
C SER A 245 10.74 1.56 34.44
N VAL A 246 11.60 2.00 35.35
CA VAL A 246 11.36 2.00 36.79
C VAL A 246 10.21 2.98 37.08
N GLU A 247 9.48 2.79 38.18
CA GLU A 247 8.39 3.66 38.65
C GLU A 247 8.70 5.16 38.55
N ALA A 248 9.90 5.55 39.01
CA ALA A 248 10.37 6.94 39.00
C ALA A 248 10.36 7.52 37.60
N ALA A 249 10.76 6.71 36.61
CA ALA A 249 10.68 7.10 35.23
C ALA A 249 9.21 7.41 34.89
N LEU A 250 8.26 6.46 35.07
CA LEU A 250 6.84 6.62 34.71
C LEU A 250 6.20 7.90 35.27
N LEU A 251 6.59 8.29 36.48
CA LEU A 251 6.15 9.54 37.11
C LEU A 251 6.70 10.80 36.44
N GLU A 252 7.90 10.78 35.86
CA GLU A 252 8.49 11.92 35.17
C GLU A 252 7.92 12.13 33.76
N PHE A 253 7.48 11.06 33.09
CA PHE A 253 7.10 11.17 31.67
C PHE A 253 5.75 11.84 31.47
N ASP A 254 5.71 12.77 30.53
CA ASP A 254 4.53 13.55 30.20
C ASP A 254 3.74 12.88 29.08
N PHE A 255 2.77 12.04 29.48
CA PHE A 255 1.83 11.42 28.55
C PHE A 255 0.93 12.45 27.87
N GLY A 256 0.65 13.60 28.48
CA GLY A 256 -0.19 14.66 27.89
C GLY A 256 0.53 15.40 26.76
N ALA A 257 1.80 15.74 26.95
CA ALA A 257 2.62 16.34 25.91
C ALA A 257 2.85 15.37 24.74
N ALA A 258 3.17 14.11 25.03
CA ALA A 258 3.33 13.09 24.00
C ALA A 258 2.02 12.80 23.23
N PHE A 259 0.87 12.82 23.91
CA PHE A 259 -0.45 12.76 23.27
C PHE A 259 -0.67 13.93 22.33
N SER A 260 -0.42 15.15 22.81
CA SER A 260 -0.63 16.37 22.03
C SER A 260 0.24 16.39 20.79
N ALA A 261 1.53 16.05 20.92
CA ALA A 261 2.45 15.95 19.79
C ALA A 261 1.98 14.93 18.74
N LYS A 262 1.59 13.73 19.19
CA LYS A 262 1.11 12.67 18.29
C LYS A 262 -0.23 13.02 17.64
N TYR A 263 -1.14 13.64 18.39
CA TYR A 263 -2.42 14.12 17.85
C TYR A 263 -2.21 15.22 16.81
N GLN A 264 -1.33 16.18 17.09
CA GLN A 264 -1.00 17.24 16.14
C GLN A 264 -0.33 16.69 14.88
N GLN A 265 0.53 15.68 15.00
CA GLN A 265 1.11 15.00 13.84
C GLN A 265 0.02 14.31 13.00
N GLU A 266 -0.86 13.52 13.64
CA GLU A 266 -1.85 12.70 12.92
C GLU A 266 -3.01 13.52 12.34
N PHE A 267 -3.41 14.62 12.99
CA PHE A 267 -4.59 15.41 12.62
C PHE A 267 -4.29 16.85 12.18
N GLY A 268 -3.09 17.38 12.41
CA GLY A 268 -2.68 18.73 12.01
C GLY A 268 -3.17 19.88 12.89
N PHE A 269 -3.93 19.60 13.95
CA PHE A 269 -4.44 20.62 14.88
C PHE A 269 -4.57 20.07 16.31
N LEU A 270 -4.80 20.96 17.28
CA LEU A 270 -5.10 20.61 18.67
C LEU A 270 -6.49 21.13 19.06
N LEU A 271 -7.21 20.36 19.87
CA LEU A 271 -8.49 20.76 20.42
C LEU A 271 -8.27 21.58 21.69
N HIS A 272 -8.27 22.90 21.54
CA HIS A 272 -8.16 23.84 22.64
C HIS A 272 -9.42 23.80 23.52
N ALA A 273 -9.26 23.98 24.83
CA ALA A 273 -10.35 23.98 25.81
C ALA A 273 -11.14 22.66 25.92
N ARG A 274 -10.49 21.51 25.67
CA ARG A 274 -11.05 20.17 25.91
C ARG A 274 -10.16 19.39 26.87
N SER A 275 -10.80 18.73 27.84
CA SER A 275 -10.11 17.82 28.75
C SER A 275 -9.63 16.58 28.00
N VAL A 276 -8.48 16.04 28.40
CA VAL A 276 -7.99 14.75 27.93
C VAL A 276 -8.49 13.67 28.89
N LEU A 277 -9.03 12.59 28.35
CA LEU A 277 -9.52 11.43 29.09
C LEU A 277 -8.60 10.24 28.85
N VAL A 278 -8.39 9.46 29.92
CA VAL A 278 -7.80 8.14 29.88
C VAL A 278 -8.93 7.12 29.74
N ASP A 279 -9.01 6.45 28.59
CA ASP A 279 -9.99 5.36 28.43
C ASP A 279 -9.52 4.12 29.20
N ASP A 280 -8.29 3.72 28.95
CA ASP A 280 -7.70 2.50 29.47
C ASP A 280 -6.17 2.56 29.57
N ILE A 281 -5.65 1.69 30.42
CA ILE A 281 -4.22 1.43 30.59
C ILE A 281 -3.88 0.06 30.01
N ARG A 282 -2.71 -0.06 29.40
CA ARG A 282 -2.25 -1.32 28.81
C ARG A 282 -0.78 -1.53 29.16
N VAL A 283 -0.42 -2.75 29.50
CA VAL A 283 0.96 -3.18 29.69
C VAL A 283 1.22 -4.38 28.81
N ARG A 284 2.32 -4.32 28.06
CA ARG A 284 2.81 -5.41 27.24
C ARG A 284 4.11 -5.91 27.81
N GLY A 285 4.18 -7.22 28.04
CA GLY A 285 5.40 -7.94 28.34
C GLY A 285 5.85 -8.67 27.09
N THR A 286 7.12 -8.52 26.75
CA THR A 286 7.75 -9.18 25.60
C THR A 286 8.96 -9.94 26.09
N PHE A 287 8.94 -11.25 25.88
CA PHE A 287 10.11 -12.11 26.06
C PHE A 287 10.79 -12.29 24.71
N SER A 288 12.03 -11.81 24.63
CA SER A 288 12.88 -12.00 23.46
C SER A 288 14.01 -12.94 23.87
N PRO A 289 14.14 -14.15 23.26
CA PRO A 289 15.27 -15.01 23.56
C PRO A 289 16.59 -14.30 23.23
N PRO A 290 17.70 -14.59 23.93
CA PRO A 290 18.99 -14.00 23.62
C PRO A 290 19.32 -14.28 22.15
N SER A 291 19.33 -13.21 21.36
CA SER A 291 19.53 -13.31 19.91
C SER A 291 20.88 -13.95 19.66
N ASN A 292 20.87 -15.11 19.01
CA ASN A 292 22.08 -15.65 18.38
C ASN A 292 22.27 -14.83 17.10
N THR A 293 22.69 -13.57 17.26
CA THR A 293 22.99 -12.67 16.14
C THR A 293 23.97 -13.40 15.25
N GLN A 294 23.48 -13.91 14.11
CA GLN A 294 24.36 -14.51 13.12
C GLN A 294 25.40 -13.43 12.80
N LYS A 295 26.67 -13.74 13.08
CA LYS A 295 27.78 -12.86 12.68
C LYS A 295 27.67 -12.71 11.17
N VAL A 296 27.20 -11.56 10.75
CA VAL A 296 27.16 -11.21 9.33
C VAL A 296 28.61 -11.04 8.92
N ASN A 297 29.08 -11.89 8.00
CA ASN A 297 30.42 -11.75 7.45
C ASN A 297 30.49 -10.43 6.69
N THR A 298 31.17 -9.44 7.27
CA THR A 298 31.33 -8.11 6.69
C THR A 298 32.43 -8.04 5.62
N ALA A 299 33.31 -9.04 5.57
CA ALA A 299 34.38 -9.15 4.58
C ALA A 299 33.95 -10.09 3.45
N LEU A 300 33.18 -9.56 2.49
CA LEU A 300 32.91 -10.25 1.24
C LEU A 300 33.93 -9.82 0.17
N PRO A 301 34.43 -10.74 -0.66
CA PRO A 301 35.33 -10.39 -1.75
C PRO A 301 34.62 -9.48 -2.78
N ALA A 302 35.36 -8.50 -3.32
CA ALA A 302 34.91 -7.58 -4.37
C ALA A 302 34.86 -8.26 -5.75
N VAL A 303 34.32 -9.46 -5.83
CA VAL A 303 34.09 -10.17 -7.08
C VAL A 303 32.67 -9.87 -7.51
N SER A 304 32.49 -9.22 -8.65
CA SER A 304 31.15 -9.01 -9.23
C SER A 304 30.59 -10.34 -9.74
N ALA A 305 29.35 -10.66 -9.40
CA ALA A 305 28.66 -11.79 -9.99
C ALA A 305 28.50 -11.59 -11.51
N SER A 306 28.63 -12.67 -12.28
CA SER A 306 28.31 -12.69 -13.72
C SER A 306 26.82 -13.01 -13.92
N PRO A 307 26.19 -12.51 -14.99
CA PRO A 307 24.84 -12.94 -15.36
C PRO A 307 24.78 -14.46 -15.53
N HIS A 308 23.75 -15.08 -14.98
CA HIS A 308 23.48 -16.51 -15.14
C HIS A 308 22.87 -16.80 -16.52
N ALA A 309 21.96 -15.92 -16.97
CA ALA A 309 21.27 -16.04 -18.25
C ALA A 309 20.86 -14.64 -18.77
N THR A 310 20.20 -14.62 -19.93
CA THR A 310 19.49 -13.45 -20.46
C THR A 310 18.04 -13.83 -20.72
N SER A 311 17.12 -12.90 -20.49
CA SER A 311 15.69 -13.11 -20.74
C SER A 311 15.07 -11.88 -21.41
N PRO A 312 14.15 -12.03 -22.36
CA PRO A 312 13.46 -10.89 -22.98
C PRO A 312 12.51 -10.22 -21.96
N LEU A 313 12.64 -8.91 -21.80
CA LEU A 313 11.76 -8.06 -21.01
C LEU A 313 11.11 -7.01 -21.92
N TYR A 314 9.80 -6.80 -21.76
CA TYR A 314 9.08 -5.78 -22.50
C TYR A 314 9.18 -4.42 -21.81
N PHE A 315 9.66 -3.41 -22.54
CA PHE A 315 9.78 -2.03 -22.06
C PHE A 315 8.61 -1.20 -22.59
N ASP A 316 7.67 -0.86 -21.72
CA ASP A 316 6.46 -0.12 -22.10
C ASP A 316 6.77 1.25 -22.72
N GLU A 317 7.77 1.96 -22.18
CA GLU A 317 8.18 3.29 -22.64
C GLU A 317 8.71 3.27 -24.08
N LEU A 318 9.39 2.19 -24.45
CA LEU A 318 10.00 2.01 -25.77
C LEU A 318 9.12 1.18 -26.71
N LYS A 319 8.06 0.56 -26.18
CA LYS A 319 7.20 -0.41 -26.87
C LYS A 319 7.98 -1.55 -27.53
N THR A 320 9.10 -1.96 -26.92
CA THR A 320 10.03 -2.96 -27.48
C THR A 320 10.43 -4.00 -26.46
N TRP A 321 10.66 -5.22 -26.93
CA TRP A 321 11.35 -6.26 -26.18
C TRP A 321 12.87 -6.05 -26.24
N LYS A 322 13.55 -6.20 -25.11
CA LYS A 322 15.01 -6.25 -25.05
C LYS A 322 15.46 -7.35 -24.11
N ASP A 323 16.56 -8.00 -24.43
CA ASP A 323 17.16 -8.98 -23.54
C ASP A 323 17.83 -8.27 -22.36
N VAL A 324 17.48 -8.71 -21.15
CA VAL A 324 18.06 -8.25 -19.89
C VAL A 324 18.81 -9.37 -19.20
N PRO A 325 19.91 -9.08 -18.49
CA PRO A 325 20.64 -10.11 -17.75
C PRO A 325 19.81 -10.59 -16.56
N VAL A 326 19.87 -11.90 -16.33
CA VAL A 326 19.25 -12.59 -15.21
C VAL A 326 20.35 -13.04 -14.26
N TYR A 327 20.23 -12.63 -13.01
CA TYR A 327 21.12 -13.05 -11.92
C TYR A 327 20.39 -13.99 -10.97
N LEU A 328 21.07 -15.04 -10.51
CA LEU A 328 20.58 -15.85 -9.42
C LEU A 328 21.05 -15.24 -8.10
N HIS A 329 20.10 -14.86 -7.24
CA HIS A 329 20.39 -14.23 -5.95
C HIS A 329 21.37 -15.07 -5.11
N ALA A 330 21.25 -16.39 -5.15
CA ALA A 330 22.14 -17.33 -4.45
C ALA A 330 23.61 -17.23 -4.88
N GLU A 331 23.88 -16.95 -6.16
CA GLU A 331 25.24 -16.77 -6.69
C GLU A 331 25.84 -15.42 -6.25
N MET A 332 24.98 -14.46 -5.90
CA MET A 332 25.39 -13.11 -5.51
C MET A 332 25.58 -12.93 -4.00
N LEU A 333 25.11 -13.85 -3.15
CA LEU A 333 25.12 -13.73 -1.68
C LEU A 333 26.52 -13.50 -1.07
N ASN A 334 27.58 -13.96 -1.72
CA ASN A 334 28.96 -13.83 -1.25
C ASN A 334 29.74 -12.72 -1.95
N THR A 335 29.03 -11.81 -2.61
CA THR A 335 29.62 -10.75 -3.44
C THR A 335 29.09 -9.39 -2.99
N GLN A 336 29.92 -8.34 -3.03
CA GLN A 336 29.45 -6.95 -2.91
C GLN A 336 28.94 -6.44 -4.26
N THR A 337 28.11 -7.25 -4.94
CA THR A 337 27.68 -6.93 -6.30
C THR A 337 26.66 -5.81 -6.25
N ILE A 338 26.94 -4.75 -7.02
CA ILE A 338 26.02 -3.66 -7.33
C ILE A 338 25.65 -3.81 -8.81
N VAL A 339 24.37 -3.88 -9.10
CA VAL A 339 23.86 -4.05 -10.46
C VAL A 339 22.96 -2.87 -10.82
N GLN A 340 23.28 -2.18 -11.91
CA GLN A 340 22.40 -1.17 -12.50
C GLN A 340 21.33 -1.86 -13.33
N GLY A 341 20.07 -1.44 -13.18
CA GLY A 341 18.98 -1.89 -14.04
C GLY A 341 19.19 -1.46 -15.51
N PRO A 342 18.44 -2.07 -16.46
CA PRO A 342 17.37 -3.03 -16.24
C PRO A 342 17.90 -4.46 -16.08
N VAL A 343 17.56 -5.13 -14.97
CA VAL A 343 18.00 -6.52 -14.68
C VAL A 343 16.92 -7.31 -13.95
N ILE A 344 16.97 -8.63 -14.07
CA ILE A 344 16.12 -9.55 -13.31
C ILE A 344 16.97 -10.29 -12.29
N ILE A 345 16.57 -10.28 -11.02
CA ILE A 345 17.23 -11.04 -9.96
C ILE A 345 16.25 -12.12 -9.49
N MET A 346 16.57 -13.38 -9.74
CA MET A 346 15.76 -14.52 -9.32
C MET A 346 16.18 -14.98 -7.92
N GLN A 347 15.24 -14.92 -6.99
CA GLN A 347 15.32 -15.59 -5.70
C GLN A 347 14.63 -16.95 -5.79
N ASN A 348 14.84 -17.81 -4.79
CA ASN A 348 14.27 -19.16 -4.80
C ASN A 348 12.73 -19.18 -4.84
N GLN A 349 12.07 -18.13 -4.34
CA GLN A 349 10.61 -18.06 -4.17
C GLN A 349 10.02 -16.70 -4.62
N ALA A 350 10.83 -15.84 -5.24
CA ALA A 350 10.40 -14.53 -5.70
C ALA A 350 11.27 -14.07 -6.87
N THR A 351 10.75 -13.20 -7.71
CA THR A 351 11.51 -12.58 -8.81
C THR A 351 11.54 -11.08 -8.60
N VAL A 352 12.72 -10.49 -8.59
CA VAL A 352 12.91 -9.04 -8.47
C VAL A 352 13.15 -8.48 -9.86
N VAL A 353 12.37 -7.47 -10.23
CA VAL A 353 12.58 -6.70 -11.46
C VAL A 353 13.17 -5.35 -11.09
N VAL A 354 14.41 -5.11 -11.49
CA VAL A 354 15.11 -3.84 -11.29
C VAL A 354 14.96 -3.03 -12.57
N GLU A 355 14.19 -1.95 -12.53
CA GLU A 355 13.94 -1.09 -13.69
C GLU A 355 15.17 -0.21 -14.01
N SER A 356 15.22 0.37 -15.21
CA SER A 356 16.39 1.10 -15.74
C SER A 356 16.89 2.25 -14.85
N GLU A 357 16.01 2.88 -14.07
CA GLU A 357 16.35 4.00 -13.20
C GLU A 357 16.81 3.57 -11.79
N TRP A 358 16.89 2.27 -11.53
CA TRP A 358 17.19 1.72 -10.23
C TRP A 358 18.54 0.98 -10.23
N THR A 359 19.25 1.11 -9.11
CA THR A 359 20.39 0.27 -8.77
C THR A 359 19.98 -0.74 -7.72
N ALA A 360 20.41 -1.98 -7.84
CA ALA A 360 20.31 -2.98 -6.78
C ALA A 360 21.68 -3.25 -6.15
N GLU A 361 21.73 -3.22 -4.82
CA GLU A 361 22.89 -3.57 -3.99
C GLU A 361 22.53 -4.76 -3.10
N ILE A 362 23.46 -5.70 -2.95
CA ILE A 362 23.32 -6.79 -1.99
C ILE A 362 24.00 -6.40 -0.68
N LEU A 363 23.19 -6.38 0.37
CA LEU A 363 23.66 -6.12 1.72
C LEU A 363 24.39 -7.36 2.29
N PRO A 364 25.26 -7.18 3.30
CA PRO A 364 26.02 -8.29 3.88
C PRO A 364 25.17 -9.43 4.48
N ASN A 365 23.92 -9.16 4.86
CA ASN A 365 22.97 -10.16 5.32
C ASN A 365 22.30 -10.95 4.17
N GLY A 366 22.61 -10.61 2.91
CA GLY A 366 22.03 -11.17 1.70
C GLY A 366 20.75 -10.48 1.25
N ASP A 367 20.25 -9.49 1.96
CA ASP A 367 19.07 -8.74 1.54
C ASP A 367 19.43 -7.79 0.38
N LEU A 368 18.42 -7.41 -0.40
CA LEU A 368 18.56 -6.51 -1.54
C LEU A 368 18.09 -5.11 -1.15
N TYR A 369 18.92 -4.13 -1.45
CA TYR A 369 18.62 -2.72 -1.30
C TYR A 369 18.61 -2.06 -2.66
N LEU A 370 17.46 -1.51 -3.06
CA LEU A 370 17.33 -0.83 -4.33
C LEU A 370 17.21 0.67 -4.07
N PHE A 371 17.97 1.45 -4.84
CA PHE A 371 17.92 2.90 -4.77
C PHE A 371 17.86 3.50 -6.17
N HIS A 372 17.12 4.60 -6.29
CA HIS A 372 16.96 5.29 -7.55
C HIS A 372 18.25 6.03 -7.93
N SER A 373 18.79 5.77 -9.12
CA SER A 373 20.13 6.21 -9.56
C SER A 373 20.23 7.71 -9.89
N ALA A 374 19.11 8.43 -9.89
CA ALA A 374 19.07 9.89 -10.01
C ALA A 374 18.17 10.48 -8.92
N PRO A 375 18.58 11.54 -8.19
CA PRO A 375 17.61 12.36 -7.49
C PRO A 375 16.84 13.15 -8.57
N ALA A 376 15.82 12.52 -9.15
CA ALA A 376 14.88 13.27 -9.97
C ALA A 376 14.17 14.23 -9.02
N SER A 377 14.44 15.52 -9.19
CA SER A 377 13.49 16.57 -8.88
C SER A 377 12.21 16.26 -9.64
N LEU A 378 11.34 15.43 -9.05
CA LEU A 378 9.97 15.20 -9.51
C LEU A 378 9.16 16.52 -9.60
N ALA A 379 9.72 17.62 -9.09
CA ALA A 379 9.21 18.98 -9.25
C ALA A 379 9.44 19.60 -10.64
N ASP A 380 10.49 19.21 -11.39
CA ASP A 380 10.85 19.90 -12.64
C ASP A 380 10.14 19.32 -13.88
N GLN A 381 9.62 18.09 -13.82
CA GLN A 381 8.86 17.51 -14.94
C GLN A 381 7.39 17.95 -15.00
N ALA A 382 6.91 18.72 -14.01
CA ALA A 382 5.55 19.25 -13.98
C ALA A 382 5.40 20.60 -14.73
N HIS A 383 6.47 21.14 -15.34
CA HIS A 383 6.46 22.43 -16.03
C HIS A 383 6.78 22.37 -17.54
N ASN A 384 6.78 21.18 -18.14
CA ASN A 384 6.83 21.10 -19.60
C ASN A 384 5.42 21.34 -20.15
N GLU A 385 5.28 22.53 -20.73
CA GLU A 385 4.26 23.01 -21.68
C GLU A 385 3.06 22.07 -21.88
N ILE A 386 1.90 22.51 -21.38
CA ILE A 386 0.59 22.00 -21.80
C ILE A 386 0.43 22.40 -23.26
N GLU A 387 1.01 21.62 -24.18
CA GLU A 387 0.50 21.58 -25.55
C GLU A 387 -0.91 20.99 -25.48
N ASP A 388 -1.86 21.65 -26.14
CA ASP A 388 -3.24 21.16 -26.37
C ASP A 388 -3.19 19.88 -27.22
N VAL A 389 -2.71 18.78 -26.64
CA VAL A 389 -2.86 17.45 -27.22
C VAL A 389 -4.33 17.07 -27.04
N PRO A 390 -5.07 16.77 -28.12
CA PRO A 390 -6.44 16.32 -27.99
C PRO A 390 -6.46 15.10 -27.06
N VAL A 391 -7.23 15.20 -25.97
CA VAL A 391 -7.39 14.13 -24.98
C VAL A 391 -8.11 12.96 -25.66
N VAL A 392 -7.36 12.11 -26.34
CA VAL A 392 -7.83 10.80 -26.76
C VAL A 392 -8.03 10.01 -25.47
N MET A 393 -9.29 9.72 -25.13
CA MET A 393 -9.65 8.96 -23.93
C MET A 393 -9.10 7.52 -24.03
N ASP A 394 -7.84 7.33 -23.64
CA ASP A 394 -7.25 6.01 -23.45
C ASP A 394 -7.91 5.32 -22.24
N PRO A 395 -8.54 4.14 -22.41
CA PRO A 395 -9.13 3.38 -21.31
C PRO A 395 -8.17 3.11 -20.15
N ILE A 396 -6.87 2.93 -20.42
CA ILE A 396 -5.85 2.70 -19.39
C ILE A 396 -5.63 3.98 -18.58
N GLN A 397 -5.46 5.13 -19.25
CA GLN A 397 -5.38 6.44 -18.59
C GLN A 397 -6.64 6.75 -17.78
N LEU A 398 -7.82 6.44 -18.32
CA LEU A 398 -9.10 6.64 -17.63
C LEU A 398 -9.18 5.78 -16.35
N SER A 399 -8.72 4.53 -16.42
CA SER A 399 -8.66 3.64 -15.26
C SER A 399 -7.70 4.17 -14.19
N VAL A 400 -6.48 4.58 -14.58
CA VAL A 400 -5.49 5.19 -13.66
C VAL A 400 -6.05 6.47 -13.03
N PHE A 401 -6.66 7.35 -13.83
CA PHE A 401 -7.29 8.57 -13.35
C PHE A 401 -8.43 8.26 -12.37
N SER A 402 -9.33 7.33 -12.70
CA SER A 402 -10.43 6.90 -11.84
C SER A 402 -9.92 6.39 -10.48
N HIS A 403 -8.87 5.56 -10.48
CA HIS A 403 -8.24 5.07 -9.25
C HIS A 403 -7.63 6.21 -8.41
N ARG A 404 -6.94 7.17 -9.04
CA ARG A 404 -6.37 8.35 -8.36
C ARG A 404 -7.45 9.26 -7.80
N PHE A 405 -8.45 9.61 -8.60
CA PHE A 405 -9.56 10.48 -8.22
C PHE A 405 -10.37 9.88 -7.07
N MET A 406 -10.74 8.60 -7.18
CA MET A 406 -11.44 7.89 -6.10
C MET A 406 -10.56 7.78 -4.85
N GLY A 407 -9.23 7.68 -4.99
CA GLY A 407 -8.28 7.76 -3.89
C GLY A 407 -8.38 9.07 -3.12
N ILE A 408 -8.37 10.20 -3.84
CA ILE A 408 -8.51 11.55 -3.25
C ILE A 408 -9.88 11.71 -2.58
N ALA A 409 -10.96 11.28 -3.23
CA ALA A 409 -12.31 11.37 -2.68
C ALA A 409 -12.44 10.57 -1.38
N GLU A 410 -11.98 9.31 -1.36
CA GLU A 410 -11.92 8.49 -0.14
C GLU A 410 -11.08 9.13 0.95
N GLN A 411 -9.94 9.73 0.59
CA GLN A 411 -9.07 10.41 1.53
C GLN A 411 -9.75 11.63 2.17
N MET A 412 -10.42 12.46 1.36
CA MET A 412 -11.20 13.60 1.84
C MET A 412 -12.33 13.13 2.76
N GLY A 413 -13.08 12.11 2.36
CA GLY A 413 -14.16 11.51 3.16
C GLY A 413 -13.67 10.95 4.50
N ARG A 414 -12.57 10.18 4.49
CA ARG A 414 -11.97 9.64 5.72
C ARG A 414 -11.43 10.74 6.63
N THR A 415 -10.82 11.77 6.08
CA THR A 415 -10.30 12.91 6.85
C THR A 415 -11.44 13.67 7.51
N LEU A 416 -12.49 14.01 6.75
CA LEU A 416 -13.72 14.64 7.26
C LEU A 416 -14.41 13.78 8.32
N ALA A 417 -14.51 12.47 8.11
CA ALA A 417 -15.10 11.56 9.09
C ALA A 417 -14.28 11.54 10.39
N ARG A 418 -12.95 11.54 10.30
CA ARG A 418 -12.06 11.48 11.47
C ARG A 418 -12.03 12.77 12.28
N THR A 419 -12.10 13.92 11.65
CA THR A 419 -12.09 15.24 12.32
C THR A 419 -13.49 15.73 12.71
N SER A 420 -14.55 15.12 12.16
CA SER A 420 -15.92 15.49 12.49
C SER A 420 -16.32 15.11 13.92
N VAL A 421 -16.86 16.11 14.61
CA VAL A 421 -17.52 15.98 15.92
C VAL A 421 -19.00 15.60 15.79
N SER A 422 -19.62 15.81 14.61
CA SER A 422 -21.04 15.54 14.35
C SER A 422 -21.26 14.12 13.82
N VAL A 423 -22.23 13.39 14.40
CA VAL A 423 -22.64 12.05 13.94
C VAL A 423 -23.06 12.09 12.47
N ASN A 424 -23.87 13.08 12.07
CA ASN A 424 -24.39 13.18 10.72
C ASN A 424 -23.28 13.39 9.69
N ILE A 425 -22.35 14.32 9.96
CA ILE A 425 -21.22 14.57 9.07
C ILE A 425 -20.32 13.32 9.01
N LYS A 426 -20.15 12.61 10.13
CA LYS A 426 -19.34 11.39 10.21
C LYS A 426 -19.93 10.24 9.40
N VAL A 427 -21.25 10.03 9.46
CA VAL A 427 -21.96 9.00 8.69
C VAL A 427 -22.02 9.37 7.20
N CYS A 428 -22.32 10.63 6.88
CA CYS A 428 -22.39 11.13 5.51
C CYS A 428 -21.02 11.18 4.82
N ALA A 429 -19.94 11.52 5.52
CA ALA A 429 -18.59 11.54 4.93
C ALA A 429 -18.07 10.14 4.58
N VAL A 430 -18.53 9.10 5.30
CA VAL A 430 -18.21 7.71 4.98
C VAL A 430 -19.13 7.14 3.91
N HIS A 431 -20.45 7.40 3.97
CA HIS A 431 -21.41 6.83 3.01
C HIS A 431 -21.50 7.60 1.69
N GLY A 432 -21.41 8.93 1.71
CA GLY A 432 -21.54 9.79 0.53
C GLY A 432 -20.37 9.70 -0.44
N VAL A 433 -19.22 9.18 0.01
CA VAL A 433 -18.04 8.93 -0.84
C VAL A 433 -18.05 7.51 -1.42
N ILE A 434 -18.78 6.57 -0.81
CA ILE A 434 -18.88 5.18 -1.27
C ILE A 434 -20.02 4.99 -2.29
N THR A 435 -20.99 5.91 -2.31
CA THR A 435 -22.20 5.83 -3.14
C THR A 435 -22.27 6.85 -4.28
N GLY A 436 -21.26 7.72 -4.42
CA GLY A 436 -21.20 8.82 -5.39
C GLY A 436 -20.33 8.52 -6.60
#